data_AF-A0A931F4Q7-F1
#
_entry.id   AF-A0A931F4Q7-F1
#
_cell.length_a   1.000
_cell.length_b   1.000
_cell.length_c   1.000
_cell.angle_alpha   90.00
_cell.angle_beta   90.00
_cell.angle_gamma   90.00
#
_symmetry.space_group_name_H-M   'P 1'
#
loop_
_entity.id
_entity.type
_entity.pdbx_description
1 polymer ?
#
loop_
_entity_poly.entity_id
_entity_poly.type
_entity_poly.pdbx_seq_one_letter_code
_entity_poly.pdbx_strand_id
1 'polypeptide(L)'
;MSVPVWHLRGIILPGDEPGDVYVDGDRITFTPVPGAETIAEGGYLMPGLVDAHCHPGTSGIGEPLDEALLRAHGDELRAAGIAAVRVPGSAGRLPSWFGDDPSLPRVWGAGLAVAAEGGFFPGWGRPLPADRIPAAAVEESRASGGWCKLIVDWLTDDGGYAATMSAQVVAEATRAVRRAGGRVAAHSQHADGGTAAVAAGVDSVEHGMHLPERLLETMAAQRTALVPTAVTFARLAPLMEDPQVPVGTRTWFGEGWRRHPGLIRAAYEAGVTVLAGTDLPPGHLTDEIRWLAEAGLPADVAVGAASWTARGWLGLPGIEEGAPADILAFDTDPRSSLDALEHPSRVIVRGRLVR
;
A
#
# COMPACT_ATOMS: atom_id res chain seq x y z
N MET A 1 4.54 17.34 33.03
CA MET A 1 3.20 17.52 32.43
C MET A 1 2.66 16.12 32.18
N SER A 2 1.43 15.81 32.62
CA SER A 2 0.80 14.52 32.34
C SER A 2 0.61 14.36 30.83
N VAL A 3 0.76 13.14 30.31
CA VAL A 3 0.42 12.84 28.92
C VAL A 3 -1.10 13.02 28.78
N PRO A 4 -1.58 13.77 27.77
CA PRO A 4 -3.01 13.91 27.54
C PRO A 4 -3.66 12.54 27.30
N VAL A 5 -4.86 12.36 27.82
CA VAL A 5 -5.67 11.16 27.59
C VAL A 5 -6.93 11.61 26.86
N TRP A 6 -7.25 10.92 25.76
CA TRP A 6 -8.41 11.27 24.93
C TRP A 6 -9.52 10.25 25.09
N HIS A 7 -10.75 10.72 24.95
CA HIS A 7 -11.94 9.90 24.91
C HIS A 7 -12.72 10.20 23.62
N LEU A 8 -13.13 9.16 22.92
CA LEU A 8 -13.95 9.23 21.72
C LEU A 8 -15.12 8.27 21.89
N ARG A 9 -16.32 8.70 21.50
CA ARG A 9 -17.50 7.85 21.49
C ARG A 9 -18.14 7.88 20.11
N GLY A 10 -18.39 6.72 19.51
CA GLY A 10 -19.02 6.61 18.19
C GLY A 10 -19.22 5.16 17.76
N ILE A 11 -19.71 4.94 16.54
CA ILE A 11 -19.85 3.61 15.94
C ILE A 11 -18.46 3.11 15.52
N ILE A 12 -18.02 1.97 16.04
CA ILE A 12 -16.66 1.45 15.78
C ILE A 12 -16.66 0.60 14.51
N LEU A 13 -15.99 1.10 13.47
CA LEU A 13 -15.86 0.41 12.19
C LEU A 13 -14.81 -0.72 12.25
N PRO A 14 -15.00 -1.81 11.49
CA PRO A 14 -16.07 -2.03 10.49
C PRO A 14 -17.41 -2.50 11.06
N GLY A 15 -17.53 -2.67 12.37
CA GLY A 15 -18.81 -3.02 13.01
C GLY A 15 -19.80 -1.85 13.00
N ASP A 16 -20.97 -2.11 13.57
CA ASP A 16 -22.06 -1.12 13.70
C ASP A 16 -22.41 -0.81 15.17
N GLU A 17 -21.60 -1.34 16.10
CA GLU A 17 -21.81 -1.15 17.53
C GLU A 17 -21.22 0.19 18.00
N PRO A 18 -21.97 0.98 18.79
CA PRO A 18 -21.42 2.15 19.45
C PRO A 18 -20.48 1.73 20.58
N GLY A 19 -19.42 2.49 20.80
CA GLY A 19 -18.49 2.25 21.89
C GLY A 19 -17.76 3.51 22.34
N ASP A 20 -17.26 3.44 23.58
CA ASP A 20 -16.39 4.44 24.19
C ASP A 20 -14.94 3.95 24.07
N VAL A 21 -14.08 4.76 23.48
CA VAL A 21 -12.67 4.46 23.20
C VAL A 21 -11.80 5.48 23.90
N TYR A 22 -10.87 5.02 24.73
CA TYR A 22 -9.89 5.85 25.41
C TYR A 22 -8.52 5.66 24.78
N VAL A 23 -7.80 6.76 24.61
CA VAL A 23 -6.42 6.79 24.14
C VAL A 23 -5.54 7.22 25.30
N ASP A 24 -4.77 6.28 25.84
CA ASP A 24 -3.80 6.51 26.91
C ASP A 24 -2.39 6.23 26.38
N GLY A 25 -1.59 7.28 26.23
CA GLY A 25 -0.31 7.20 25.53
C GLY A 25 -0.50 6.74 24.08
N ASP A 26 0.17 5.65 23.67
CA ASP A 26 0.02 5.06 22.33
C ASP A 26 -0.99 3.91 22.25
N ARG A 27 -1.80 3.71 23.30
CA ARG A 27 -2.68 2.54 23.44
C ARG A 27 -4.15 2.91 23.49
N ILE A 28 -4.94 2.01 22.91
CA ILE A 28 -6.40 1.98 23.02
C ILE A 28 -6.77 1.21 24.28
N THR A 29 -7.74 1.71 25.04
CA THR A 29 -8.46 0.95 26.05
C THR A 29 -9.95 1.29 26.01
N PHE A 30 -10.80 0.30 26.30
CA PHE A 30 -12.24 0.49 26.50
C PHE A 30 -12.59 0.71 27.98
N THR A 31 -11.59 0.68 28.86
CA THR A 31 -11.77 0.99 30.29
C THR A 31 -11.68 2.50 30.51
N PRO A 32 -12.63 3.12 31.23
CA PRO A 32 -12.56 4.55 31.51
C PRO A 32 -11.27 4.98 32.20
N VAL A 33 -10.62 6.01 31.64
CA VAL A 33 -9.37 6.57 32.18
C VAL A 33 -9.65 7.92 32.86
N PRO A 34 -9.33 8.09 34.15
CA PRO A 34 -9.56 9.35 34.87
C PRO A 34 -8.86 10.55 34.20
N GLY A 35 -9.61 11.63 34.01
CA GLY A 35 -9.09 12.85 33.39
C GLY A 35 -9.03 12.83 31.87
N ALA A 36 -9.59 11.81 31.21
CA ALA A 36 -9.72 11.79 29.76
C ALA A 36 -10.63 12.93 29.26
N GLU A 37 -10.18 13.64 28.22
CA GLU A 37 -10.96 14.68 27.54
C GLU A 37 -11.76 14.06 26.39
N THR A 38 -13.08 14.25 26.39
CA THR A 38 -13.92 13.84 25.26
C THR A 38 -13.70 14.78 24.08
N ILE A 39 -13.09 14.27 23.02
CA ILE A 39 -12.75 15.06 21.82
C ILE A 39 -13.64 14.76 20.61
N ALA A 40 -14.40 13.66 20.65
CA ALA A 40 -15.40 13.28 19.66
C ALA A 40 -16.56 12.54 20.34
N GLU A 41 -17.79 12.89 19.98
CA GLU A 41 -19.01 12.28 20.51
C GLU A 41 -20.03 12.10 19.38
N GLY A 42 -20.46 10.86 19.16
CA GLY A 42 -21.27 10.46 18.01
C GLY A 42 -20.43 10.10 16.77
N GLY A 43 -21.10 9.95 15.63
CA GLY A 43 -20.42 9.61 14.37
C GLY A 43 -19.78 8.23 14.36
N TYR A 44 -18.64 8.11 13.67
CA TYR A 44 -17.96 6.85 13.33
C TYR A 44 -16.49 6.92 13.70
N LEU A 45 -15.99 5.86 14.32
CA LEU A 45 -14.58 5.68 14.68
C LEU A 45 -13.99 4.59 13.78
N MET A 46 -12.97 4.94 13.01
CA MET A 46 -12.31 4.05 12.06
C MET A 46 -10.85 3.84 12.44
N PRO A 47 -10.31 2.61 12.34
CA PRO A 47 -8.87 2.41 12.43
C PRO A 47 -8.11 3.26 11.41
N GLY A 48 -6.97 3.83 11.81
CA GLY A 48 -6.16 4.70 10.96
C GLY A 48 -5.76 4.05 9.62
N LEU A 49 -5.69 4.87 8.59
CA LEU A 49 -5.50 4.43 7.20
C LEU A 49 -4.12 3.82 6.97
N VAL A 50 -4.04 3.03 5.90
CA VAL A 50 -2.85 2.39 5.36
C VAL A 50 -2.78 2.66 3.85
N ASP A 51 -1.65 3.19 3.40
CA ASP A 51 -1.30 3.14 1.98
C ASP A 51 -0.36 1.94 1.74
N ALA A 52 -0.85 0.92 1.02
CA ALA A 52 -0.11 -0.31 0.78
C ALA A 52 0.97 -0.18 -0.31
N HIS A 53 1.08 0.96 -0.99
CA HIS A 53 2.11 1.20 -1.99
C HIS A 53 2.31 2.70 -2.18
N CYS A 54 3.27 3.29 -1.48
CA CYS A 54 3.55 4.72 -1.60
C CYS A 54 5.05 4.96 -1.78
N HIS A 55 5.40 6.05 -2.45
CA HIS A 55 6.79 6.45 -2.69
C HIS A 55 7.08 7.84 -2.08
N PRO A 56 7.14 7.96 -0.74
CA PRO A 56 7.47 9.22 -0.10
C PRO A 56 8.97 9.54 -0.27
N GLY A 57 9.28 10.83 -0.18
CA GLY A 57 10.65 11.36 -0.19
C GLY A 57 11.29 11.49 -1.57
N THR A 58 10.51 11.45 -2.65
CA THR A 58 11.00 11.76 -4.00
C THR A 58 10.12 12.83 -4.66
N SER A 59 10.75 13.70 -5.46
CA SER A 59 10.08 14.72 -6.26
C SER A 59 9.58 14.18 -7.61
N GLY A 60 10.01 12.98 -8.00
CA GLY A 60 9.64 12.38 -9.28
C GLY A 60 10.32 11.04 -9.53
N ILE A 61 9.85 10.34 -10.56
CA ILE A 61 10.43 9.07 -10.99
C ILE A 61 11.89 9.29 -11.40
N GLY A 62 12.81 8.51 -10.82
CA GLY A 62 14.24 8.58 -11.10
C GLY A 62 15.02 9.63 -10.31
N GLU A 63 14.34 10.49 -9.54
CA GLU A 63 14.98 11.45 -8.65
C GLU A 63 15.46 10.77 -7.34
N PRO A 64 16.58 11.22 -6.75
CA PRO A 64 17.12 10.63 -5.53
C PRO A 64 16.19 10.85 -4.33
N LEU A 65 16.39 10.03 -3.28
CA LEU A 65 15.68 10.22 -2.02
C LEU A 65 16.15 11.53 -1.35
N ASP A 66 15.20 12.41 -1.06
CA ASP A 66 15.39 13.65 -0.32
C ASP A 66 14.81 13.51 1.09
N GLU A 67 15.65 13.63 2.11
CA GLU A 67 15.24 13.46 3.51
C GLU A 67 14.33 14.59 4.03
N ALA A 68 14.49 15.81 3.53
CA ALA A 68 13.62 16.93 3.91
C ALA A 68 12.22 16.74 3.32
N LEU A 69 12.15 16.33 2.05
CA LEU A 69 10.91 15.97 1.39
C LEU A 69 10.28 14.72 2.02
N LEU A 70 11.08 13.73 2.43
CA LEU A 70 10.60 12.54 3.13
C LEU A 70 9.93 12.92 4.45
N ARG A 71 10.49 13.88 5.19
CA ARG A 71 9.88 14.38 6.43
C ARG A 71 8.56 15.10 6.15
N ALA A 72 8.53 15.99 5.16
CA ALA A 72 7.32 16.69 4.75
C ALA A 72 6.20 15.72 4.33
N HIS A 73 6.54 14.72 3.52
CA HIS A 73 5.63 13.64 3.12
C HIS A 73 5.16 12.79 4.31
N GLY A 74 6.02 12.54 5.30
CA GLY A 74 5.63 11.88 6.54
C GLY A 74 4.59 12.66 7.34
N ASP A 75 4.75 13.99 7.42
CA ASP A 75 3.79 14.89 8.06
C ASP A 75 2.45 14.93 7.28
N GLU A 76 2.51 14.93 5.95
CA GLU A 76 1.32 14.88 5.08
C GLU A 76 0.54 13.58 5.27
N LEU A 77 1.22 12.42 5.22
CA LEU A 77 0.60 11.12 5.49
C LEU A 77 -0.10 11.12 6.86
N ARG A 78 0.59 11.60 7.91
CA ARG A 78 0.00 11.69 9.25
C ARG A 78 -1.21 12.62 9.28
N ALA A 79 -1.14 13.79 8.65
CA ALA A 79 -2.23 14.76 8.61
C ALA A 79 -3.48 14.20 7.91
N ALA A 80 -3.28 13.36 6.89
CA ALA A 80 -4.33 12.62 6.19
C ALA A 80 -4.88 11.42 6.99
N GLY A 81 -4.35 11.14 8.18
CA GLY A 81 -4.78 10.01 9.00
C GLY A 81 -4.21 8.66 8.57
N ILE A 82 -3.18 8.66 7.72
CA ILE A 82 -2.44 7.46 7.33
C ILE A 82 -1.48 7.14 8.47
N ALA A 83 -1.79 6.08 9.21
CA ALA A 83 -1.01 5.65 10.38
C ALA A 83 0.05 4.61 10.04
N ALA A 84 -0.03 4.02 8.85
CA ALA A 84 0.91 3.04 8.33
C ALA A 84 1.09 3.18 6.82
N VAL A 85 2.28 2.93 6.32
CA VAL A 85 2.60 2.94 4.90
C VAL A 85 3.51 1.79 4.55
N ARG A 86 3.26 1.15 3.41
CA ARG A 86 4.22 0.23 2.80
C ARG A 86 4.90 0.94 1.63
N VAL A 87 6.23 0.90 1.62
CA VAL A 87 7.08 1.51 0.60
C VAL A 87 7.79 0.38 -0.15
N PRO A 88 7.13 -0.26 -1.13
CA PRO A 88 7.64 -1.44 -1.82
C PRO A 88 8.63 -1.05 -2.92
N GLY A 89 9.71 -0.35 -2.53
CA GLY A 89 10.71 0.24 -3.41
C GLY A 89 10.85 1.74 -3.15
N SER A 90 12.07 2.26 -3.08
CA SER A 90 12.32 3.71 -2.93
C SER A 90 13.62 4.10 -3.62
N ALA A 91 13.82 5.40 -3.86
CA ALA A 91 15.00 5.94 -4.56
C ALA A 91 16.32 5.66 -3.82
N GLY A 92 16.24 5.47 -2.52
CA GLY A 92 17.30 4.97 -1.65
C GLY A 92 16.69 4.09 -0.56
N ARG A 93 17.53 3.40 0.22
CA ARG A 93 17.02 2.77 1.46
C ARG A 93 16.53 3.87 2.39
N LEU A 94 15.32 3.71 2.90
CA LEU A 94 14.73 4.69 3.82
C LEU A 94 15.59 4.81 5.09
N PRO A 95 15.88 6.03 5.56
CA PRO A 95 16.59 6.21 6.81
C PRO A 95 15.75 5.69 7.98
N SER A 96 16.40 5.11 9.00
CA SER A 96 15.70 4.46 10.13
C SER A 96 14.75 5.40 10.86
N TRP A 97 15.10 6.69 10.94
CA TRP A 97 14.27 7.70 11.59
C TRP A 97 12.85 7.77 11.02
N PHE A 98 12.64 7.45 9.73
CA PHE A 98 11.32 7.55 9.12
C PHE A 98 10.32 6.54 9.70
N GLY A 99 10.77 5.34 10.05
CA GLY A 99 9.95 4.34 10.74
C GLY A 99 9.96 4.48 12.27
N ASP A 100 11.08 4.95 12.84
CA ASP A 100 11.29 5.02 14.29
C ASP A 100 10.64 6.27 14.93
N ASP A 101 10.51 7.37 14.19
CA ASP A 101 9.94 8.62 14.71
C ASP A 101 8.46 8.42 15.09
N PRO A 102 8.10 8.56 16.39
CA PRO A 102 6.73 8.36 16.84
C PRO A 102 5.78 9.46 16.38
N SER A 103 6.28 10.53 15.74
CA SER A 103 5.46 11.56 15.11
C SER A 103 5.10 11.24 13.67
N LEU A 104 5.59 10.13 13.12
CA LEU A 104 5.35 9.72 11.74
C LEU A 104 4.61 8.38 11.66
N PRO A 105 4.01 8.05 10.50
CA PRO A 105 3.37 6.76 10.27
C PRO A 105 4.35 5.59 10.45
N ARG A 106 3.82 4.40 10.75
CA ARG A 106 4.62 3.16 10.71
C ARG A 106 4.99 2.81 9.29
N VAL A 107 6.17 2.24 9.08
CA VAL A 107 6.72 2.00 7.74
C VAL A 107 7.10 0.53 7.54
N TRP A 108 6.59 -0.06 6.46
CA TRP A 108 7.10 -1.32 5.90
C TRP A 108 7.84 -1.01 4.60
N GLY A 109 9.14 -0.76 4.70
CA GLY A 109 9.97 -0.52 3.52
C GLY A 109 10.40 -1.83 2.87
N ALA A 110 10.65 -1.82 1.55
CA ALA A 110 11.24 -2.95 0.82
C ALA A 110 12.64 -2.67 0.24
N GLY A 111 13.22 -1.53 0.60
CA GLY A 111 14.55 -1.11 0.17
C GLY A 111 14.57 -0.71 -1.30
N LEU A 112 15.68 -1.02 -1.97
CA LEU A 112 15.77 -0.82 -3.41
C LEU A 112 15.01 -1.92 -4.14
N ALA A 113 14.22 -1.55 -5.16
CA ALA A 113 13.55 -2.52 -6.01
C ALA A 113 14.58 -3.39 -6.76
N VAL A 114 14.53 -4.71 -6.58
CA VAL A 114 15.46 -5.65 -7.21
C VAL A 114 14.97 -5.97 -8.62
N ALA A 115 15.82 -5.71 -9.61
CA ALA A 115 15.48 -5.83 -11.02
C ALA A 115 16.59 -6.58 -11.78
N ALA A 116 16.24 -7.15 -12.94
CA ALA A 116 17.25 -7.59 -13.90
C ALA A 116 17.90 -6.36 -14.56
N GLU A 117 19.13 -6.49 -15.05
CA GLU A 117 19.80 -5.44 -15.84
C GLU A 117 18.92 -5.02 -17.03
N GLY A 118 18.74 -3.71 -17.22
CA GLY A 118 17.85 -3.14 -18.24
C GLY A 118 16.34 -3.29 -17.95
N GLY A 119 15.95 -3.97 -16.87
CA GLY A 119 14.56 -4.27 -16.53
C GLY A 119 13.91 -3.32 -15.54
N PHE A 120 14.40 -2.09 -15.39
CA PHE A 120 13.81 -1.04 -14.55
C PHE A 120 14.37 0.35 -14.88
N PHE A 121 13.87 1.40 -14.23
CA PHE A 121 14.35 2.77 -14.42
C PHE A 121 15.87 2.91 -14.18
N PRO A 122 16.62 3.53 -15.11
CA PRO A 122 18.02 3.85 -14.88
C PRO A 122 18.20 4.74 -13.64
N GLY A 123 19.17 4.40 -12.78
CA GLY A 123 19.45 5.15 -11.55
C GLY A 123 18.51 4.86 -10.38
N TRP A 124 17.48 4.03 -10.58
CA TRP A 124 16.56 3.61 -9.54
C TRP A 124 16.56 2.07 -9.39
N GLY A 125 16.29 1.59 -8.17
CA GLY A 125 16.34 0.17 -7.85
C GLY A 125 17.76 -0.39 -7.81
N ARG A 126 17.87 -1.71 -7.93
CA ARG A 126 19.10 -2.49 -7.84
C ARG A 126 19.16 -3.46 -9.04
N PRO A 127 19.61 -3.00 -10.22
CA PRO A 127 19.75 -3.84 -11.40
C PRO A 127 20.90 -4.85 -11.20
N LEU A 128 20.63 -6.12 -11.51
CA LEU A 128 21.56 -7.22 -11.26
C LEU A 128 21.47 -8.29 -12.36
N PRO A 129 22.56 -9.05 -12.61
CA PRO A 129 22.46 -10.27 -13.39
C PRO A 129 21.62 -11.31 -12.63
N ALA A 130 20.97 -12.18 -13.40
CA ALA A 130 19.92 -13.08 -12.91
C ALA A 130 20.35 -13.99 -11.73
N ASP A 131 21.60 -14.47 -11.74
CA ASP A 131 22.16 -15.34 -10.71
C ASP A 131 22.39 -14.63 -9.36
N ARG A 132 22.44 -13.29 -9.36
CA ARG A 132 22.64 -12.46 -8.16
C ARG A 132 21.34 -11.99 -7.51
N ILE A 133 20.22 -12.06 -8.24
CA ILE A 133 18.91 -11.58 -7.79
C ILE A 133 18.45 -12.25 -6.48
N PRO A 134 18.50 -13.59 -6.31
CA PRO A 134 18.01 -14.21 -5.08
C PRO A 134 18.76 -13.77 -3.81
N ALA A 135 20.08 -13.58 -3.91
CA ALA A 135 20.89 -13.10 -2.79
C ALA A 135 20.57 -11.63 -2.45
N ALA A 136 20.48 -10.77 -3.46
CA ALA A 136 20.15 -9.36 -3.27
C ALA A 136 18.73 -9.16 -2.71
N ALA A 137 17.77 -9.97 -3.12
CA ALA A 137 16.41 -9.94 -2.58
C ALA A 137 16.39 -10.16 -1.05
N VAL A 138 17.19 -11.11 -0.56
CA VAL A 138 17.35 -11.35 0.89
C VAL A 138 18.06 -10.18 1.57
N GLU A 139 19.08 -9.60 0.93
CA GLU A 139 19.79 -8.44 1.47
C GLU A 139 18.87 -7.22 1.63
N GLU A 140 18.08 -6.87 0.61
CA GLU A 140 17.14 -5.75 0.71
C GLU A 140 16.05 -6.04 1.75
N SER A 141 15.50 -7.25 1.79
CA SER A 141 14.51 -7.65 2.81
C SER A 141 15.02 -7.48 4.24
N ARG A 142 16.26 -7.89 4.52
CA ARG A 142 16.86 -7.72 5.85
C ARG A 142 17.22 -6.27 6.16
N ALA A 143 17.63 -5.52 5.14
CA ALA A 143 18.00 -4.12 5.28
C ALA A 143 16.79 -3.18 5.32
N SER A 144 15.58 -3.66 5.04
CA SER A 144 14.41 -2.81 4.86
C SER A 144 13.12 -3.52 5.28
N GLY A 145 12.67 -3.26 6.51
CA GLY A 145 11.31 -3.58 6.97
C GLY A 145 10.85 -5.04 6.87
N GLY A 146 11.71 -5.99 6.49
CA GLY A 146 11.35 -7.37 6.19
C GLY A 146 10.77 -7.60 4.80
N TRP A 147 10.69 -6.60 3.92
CA TRP A 147 10.11 -6.73 2.57
C TRP A 147 11.15 -6.65 1.46
N CYS A 148 10.94 -7.39 0.38
CA CYS A 148 11.66 -7.21 -0.88
C CYS A 148 10.67 -6.86 -1.99
N LYS A 149 11.05 -5.93 -2.87
CA LYS A 149 10.34 -5.66 -4.12
C LYS A 149 11.09 -6.30 -5.28
N LEU A 150 10.41 -7.15 -6.05
CA LEU A 150 10.90 -7.68 -7.32
C LEU A 150 10.23 -6.95 -8.49
N ILE A 151 11.00 -6.59 -9.50
CA ILE A 151 10.51 -6.09 -10.80
C ILE A 151 10.52 -7.25 -11.79
N VAL A 152 9.41 -8.00 -11.89
CA VAL A 152 9.39 -9.27 -12.65
C VAL A 152 9.10 -9.09 -14.13
N ASP A 153 8.53 -7.95 -14.51
CA ASP A 153 8.33 -7.50 -15.89
C ASP A 153 8.59 -6.00 -15.99
N TRP A 154 8.85 -5.51 -17.21
CA TRP A 154 9.11 -4.10 -17.47
C TRP A 154 8.86 -3.74 -18.95
N LEU A 155 8.90 -2.43 -19.23
CA LEU A 155 8.87 -1.89 -20.59
C LEU A 155 10.06 -2.41 -21.41
N THR A 156 9.80 -2.74 -22.67
CA THR A 156 10.81 -3.15 -23.65
C THR A 156 11.16 -1.99 -24.59
N ASP A 157 12.33 -2.06 -25.25
CA ASP A 157 12.83 -0.97 -26.13
C ASP A 157 11.88 -0.67 -27.32
N ASP A 158 11.09 -1.65 -27.75
CA ASP A 158 10.06 -1.49 -28.79
C ASP A 158 8.73 -0.90 -28.27
N GLY A 159 8.70 -0.52 -26.99
CA GLY A 159 7.57 0.07 -26.30
C GLY A 159 6.55 -0.93 -25.75
N GLY A 160 6.80 -2.24 -25.88
CA GLY A 160 5.96 -3.27 -25.26
C GLY A 160 6.21 -3.44 -23.76
N TYR A 161 5.73 -4.56 -23.22
CA TYR A 161 6.01 -5.02 -21.86
C TYR A 161 6.37 -6.50 -21.91
N ALA A 162 7.37 -6.93 -21.16
CA ALA A 162 7.77 -8.34 -21.13
C ALA A 162 8.33 -8.73 -19.76
N ALA A 163 8.33 -10.04 -19.48
CA ALA A 163 9.02 -10.56 -18.31
C ALA A 163 10.53 -10.26 -18.40
N THR A 164 11.09 -9.70 -17.33
CA THR A 164 12.52 -9.37 -17.21
C THR A 164 13.28 -10.41 -16.39
N MET A 165 12.56 -11.24 -15.64
CA MET A 165 13.10 -12.35 -14.85
C MET A 165 12.49 -13.67 -15.31
N SER A 166 13.29 -14.74 -15.33
CA SER A 166 12.75 -16.08 -15.57
C SER A 166 11.93 -16.54 -14.36
N ALA A 167 10.93 -17.41 -14.58
CA ALA A 167 10.13 -17.97 -13.49
C ALA A 167 10.98 -18.70 -12.43
N GLN A 168 12.10 -19.30 -12.83
CA GLN A 168 13.05 -19.92 -11.91
C GLN A 168 13.67 -18.88 -10.97
N VAL A 169 14.14 -17.75 -11.49
CA VAL A 169 14.76 -16.67 -10.69
C VAL A 169 13.75 -16.07 -9.71
N VAL A 170 12.52 -15.80 -10.16
CA VAL A 170 11.43 -15.29 -9.29
C VAL A 170 11.13 -16.27 -8.16
N ALA A 171 11.03 -17.58 -8.46
CA ALA A 171 10.79 -18.60 -7.46
C ALA A 171 11.96 -18.78 -6.48
N GLU A 172 13.20 -18.72 -6.96
CA GLU A 172 14.39 -18.81 -6.11
C GLU A 172 14.52 -17.62 -5.17
N ALA A 173 14.33 -16.39 -5.67
CA ALA A 173 14.35 -15.18 -4.87
C ALA A 173 13.23 -15.19 -3.82
N THR A 174 11.99 -15.51 -4.22
CA THR A 174 10.85 -15.58 -3.30
C THR A 174 11.07 -16.61 -2.19
N ARG A 175 11.54 -17.81 -2.55
CA ARG A 175 11.86 -18.85 -1.57
C ARG A 175 13.00 -18.42 -0.63
N ALA A 176 14.01 -17.73 -1.14
CA ALA A 176 15.14 -17.27 -0.34
C ALA A 176 14.71 -16.20 0.69
N VAL A 177 13.91 -15.22 0.27
CA VAL A 177 13.35 -14.18 1.15
C VAL A 177 12.47 -14.79 2.23
N ARG A 178 11.55 -15.71 1.86
CA ARG A 178 10.68 -16.38 2.84
C ARG A 178 11.45 -17.23 3.85
N ARG A 179 12.50 -17.94 3.42
CA ARG A 179 13.39 -18.67 4.35
C ARG A 179 14.12 -17.74 5.33
N ALA A 180 14.35 -16.49 4.94
CA ALA A 180 14.93 -15.47 5.80
C ALA A 180 13.89 -14.77 6.69
N GLY A 181 12.61 -15.17 6.65
CA GLY A 181 11.51 -14.56 7.41
C GLY A 181 10.92 -13.30 6.77
N GLY A 182 11.32 -12.97 5.54
CA GLY A 182 10.83 -11.81 4.82
C GLY A 182 9.62 -12.09 3.93
N ARG A 183 9.09 -11.01 3.35
CA ARG A 183 7.94 -10.99 2.42
C ARG A 183 8.32 -10.39 1.09
N VAL A 184 7.58 -10.73 0.03
CA VAL A 184 7.87 -10.29 -1.35
C VAL A 184 6.67 -9.59 -1.98
N ALA A 185 6.91 -8.37 -2.46
CA ALA A 185 6.02 -7.66 -3.38
C ALA A 185 6.57 -7.77 -4.81
N ALA A 186 5.73 -8.06 -5.79
CA ALA A 186 6.14 -8.17 -7.19
C ALA A 186 5.43 -7.11 -8.04
N HIS A 187 6.19 -6.22 -8.67
CA HIS A 187 5.66 -5.41 -9.78
C HIS A 187 5.31 -6.35 -10.93
N SER A 188 4.04 -6.39 -11.35
CA SER A 188 3.62 -7.18 -12.50
C SER A 188 2.57 -6.49 -13.36
N GLN A 189 2.90 -6.38 -14.63
CA GLN A 189 2.20 -5.62 -15.67
C GLN A 189 2.11 -6.41 -16.99
N HIS A 190 2.68 -7.62 -17.03
CA HIS A 190 2.63 -8.57 -18.14
C HIS A 190 2.19 -9.97 -17.68
N ALA A 191 1.51 -10.71 -18.56
CA ALA A 191 0.93 -12.01 -18.24
C ALA A 191 1.97 -13.05 -17.75
N ASP A 192 3.16 -13.07 -18.36
CA ASP A 192 4.22 -14.01 -18.00
C ASP A 192 4.87 -13.65 -16.66
N GLY A 193 5.08 -12.35 -16.40
CA GLY A 193 5.58 -11.87 -15.11
C GLY A 193 4.60 -12.22 -13.99
N GLY A 194 3.31 -11.98 -14.22
CA GLY A 194 2.25 -12.29 -13.25
C GLY A 194 2.13 -13.79 -13.00
N THR A 195 2.22 -14.60 -14.05
CA THR A 195 2.25 -16.07 -13.93
C THR A 195 3.44 -16.54 -13.10
N ALA A 196 4.64 -15.99 -13.33
CA ALA A 196 5.83 -16.32 -12.55
C ALA A 196 5.71 -15.89 -11.08
N ALA A 197 5.21 -14.68 -10.81
CA ALA A 197 5.02 -14.15 -9.46
C ALA A 197 4.01 -14.99 -8.65
N VAL A 198 2.85 -15.29 -9.22
CA VAL A 198 1.83 -16.12 -8.55
C VAL A 198 2.33 -17.54 -8.36
N ALA A 199 2.99 -18.14 -9.35
CA ALA A 199 3.58 -19.48 -9.19
C ALA A 199 4.66 -19.54 -8.08
N ALA A 200 5.40 -18.44 -7.88
CA ALA A 200 6.38 -18.32 -6.81
C ALA A 200 5.75 -18.13 -5.41
N GLY A 201 4.46 -17.78 -5.34
CA GLY A 201 3.76 -17.50 -4.09
C GLY A 201 4.29 -16.26 -3.37
N VAL A 202 4.44 -15.15 -4.12
CA VAL A 202 4.73 -13.83 -3.57
C VAL A 202 3.61 -13.38 -2.62
N ASP A 203 3.91 -12.50 -1.67
CA ASP A 203 2.93 -11.99 -0.72
C ASP A 203 1.95 -11.03 -1.39
N SER A 204 2.42 -10.22 -2.34
CA SER A 204 1.55 -9.33 -3.12
C SER A 204 2.00 -9.15 -4.56
N VAL A 205 1.02 -9.01 -5.44
CA VAL A 205 1.17 -8.55 -6.82
C VAL A 205 0.75 -7.09 -6.89
N GLU A 206 1.62 -6.26 -7.44
CA GLU A 206 1.40 -4.83 -7.60
C GLU A 206 0.97 -4.54 -9.05
N HIS A 207 0.06 -3.58 -9.23
CA HIS A 207 -0.53 -3.12 -10.48
C HIS A 207 -1.49 -4.13 -11.12
N GLY A 208 -0.96 -5.18 -11.75
CA GLY A 208 -1.73 -6.27 -12.31
C GLY A 208 -2.47 -5.98 -13.62
N MET A 209 -2.23 -4.89 -14.36
CA MET A 209 -3.03 -4.53 -15.55
C MET A 209 -3.22 -5.67 -16.59
N HIS A 210 -2.26 -6.60 -16.70
CA HIS A 210 -2.35 -7.80 -17.56
C HIS A 210 -2.17 -9.11 -16.78
N LEU A 211 -2.47 -9.11 -15.48
CA LEU A 211 -2.49 -10.31 -14.66
C LEU A 211 -3.60 -11.26 -15.16
N PRO A 212 -3.29 -12.53 -15.50
CA PRO A 212 -4.32 -13.43 -16.00
C PRO A 212 -5.33 -13.84 -14.93
N GLU A 213 -6.62 -13.64 -15.18
CA GLU A 213 -7.70 -13.96 -14.24
C GLU A 213 -7.72 -15.45 -13.80
N ARG A 214 -7.24 -16.37 -14.65
CA ARG A 214 -7.08 -17.79 -14.31
C ARG A 214 -6.19 -18.04 -13.09
N LEU A 215 -5.42 -17.04 -12.65
CA LEU A 215 -4.51 -17.13 -11.51
C LEU A 215 -5.18 -16.70 -10.18
N LEU A 216 -6.35 -16.07 -10.22
CA LEU A 216 -6.96 -15.44 -9.04
C LEU A 216 -7.33 -16.47 -7.97
N GLU A 217 -7.86 -17.64 -8.34
CA GLU A 217 -8.13 -18.73 -7.39
C GLU A 217 -6.85 -19.20 -6.69
N THR A 218 -5.73 -19.23 -7.42
CA THR A 218 -4.42 -19.60 -6.86
C THR A 218 -3.94 -18.51 -5.89
N MET A 219 -4.07 -17.23 -6.25
CA MET A 219 -3.73 -16.12 -5.37
C MET A 219 -4.54 -16.16 -4.07
N ALA A 220 -5.86 -16.39 -4.16
CA ALA A 220 -6.74 -16.51 -3.01
C ALA A 220 -6.31 -17.68 -2.10
N ALA A 221 -6.05 -18.86 -2.67
CA ALA A 221 -5.60 -20.02 -1.92
C ALA A 221 -4.24 -19.80 -1.24
N GLN A 222 -3.34 -19.04 -1.86
CA GLN A 222 -2.02 -18.70 -1.32
C GLN A 222 -2.02 -17.49 -0.38
N ARG A 223 -3.14 -16.74 -0.34
CA ARG A 223 -3.24 -15.42 0.33
C ARG A 223 -2.29 -14.37 -0.25
N THR A 224 -2.01 -14.46 -1.55
CA THR A 224 -1.32 -13.40 -2.29
C THR A 224 -2.30 -12.25 -2.50
N ALA A 225 -1.94 -11.05 -2.04
CA ALA A 225 -2.77 -9.86 -2.22
C ALA A 225 -2.60 -9.26 -3.62
N LEU A 226 -3.61 -8.51 -4.07
CA LEU A 226 -3.52 -7.60 -5.21
C LEU A 226 -3.51 -6.16 -4.70
N VAL A 227 -2.54 -5.37 -5.13
CA VAL A 227 -2.47 -3.92 -4.90
C VAL A 227 -2.56 -3.22 -6.25
N PRO A 228 -3.76 -2.77 -6.69
CA PRO A 228 -3.98 -2.39 -8.09
C PRO A 228 -3.32 -1.09 -8.53
N THR A 229 -3.16 -0.13 -7.62
CA THR A 229 -2.58 1.19 -7.89
C THR A 229 -3.27 1.90 -9.05
N ALA A 230 -4.60 1.84 -9.13
CA ALA A 230 -5.37 2.36 -10.25
C ALA A 230 -5.16 3.87 -10.45
N VAL A 231 -5.00 4.63 -9.37
CA VAL A 231 -4.78 6.09 -9.40
C VAL A 231 -3.52 6.49 -10.17
N THR A 232 -2.44 5.71 -10.12
CA THR A 232 -1.21 6.01 -10.88
C THR A 232 -1.46 5.91 -12.37
N PHE A 233 -2.20 4.88 -12.81
CA PHE A 233 -2.54 4.68 -14.21
C PHE A 233 -3.54 5.72 -14.70
N ALA A 234 -4.52 6.12 -13.88
CA ALA A 234 -5.41 7.22 -14.19
C ALA A 234 -4.63 8.52 -14.49
N ARG A 235 -3.57 8.80 -13.75
CA ARG A 235 -2.69 9.96 -13.97
C ARG A 235 -1.81 9.83 -15.21
N LEU A 236 -1.43 8.60 -15.58
CA LEU A 236 -0.67 8.33 -16.80
C LEU A 236 -1.54 8.35 -18.07
N ALA A 237 -2.85 8.11 -17.96
CA ALA A 237 -3.74 7.99 -19.11
C ALA A 237 -3.70 9.20 -20.07
N PRO A 238 -3.70 10.48 -19.60
CA PRO A 238 -3.57 11.63 -20.50
C PRO A 238 -2.23 11.68 -21.26
N LEU A 239 -1.14 11.20 -20.65
CA LEU A 239 0.17 11.15 -21.31
C LEU A 239 0.18 10.17 -22.49
N MET A 240 -0.70 9.17 -22.47
CA MET A 240 -0.82 8.19 -23.55
C MET A 240 -1.54 8.75 -24.79
N GLU A 241 -2.04 9.98 -24.75
CA GLU A 241 -2.57 10.68 -25.93
C GLU A 241 -1.46 11.31 -26.78
N ASP A 242 -0.26 11.48 -26.24
CA ASP A 242 0.87 12.06 -26.95
C ASP A 242 1.34 11.12 -28.09
N PRO A 243 1.33 11.57 -29.37
CA PRO A 243 1.82 10.79 -30.49
C PRO A 243 3.30 10.40 -30.39
N GLN A 244 4.11 11.08 -29.57
CA GLN A 244 5.52 10.78 -29.34
C GLN A 244 5.76 9.53 -28.48
N VAL A 245 4.77 9.12 -27.68
CA VAL A 245 4.84 7.84 -26.96
C VAL A 245 4.91 6.69 -27.98
N PRO A 246 5.72 5.63 -27.77
CA PRO A 246 5.72 4.49 -28.69
C PRO A 246 4.32 3.88 -28.85
N VAL A 247 3.97 3.48 -30.08
CA VAL A 247 2.66 2.86 -30.37
C VAL A 247 2.44 1.63 -29.49
N GLY A 248 3.47 0.79 -29.31
CA GLY A 248 3.41 -0.38 -28.43
C GLY A 248 3.00 -0.03 -27.00
N THR A 249 3.53 1.06 -26.45
CA THR A 249 3.25 1.49 -25.08
C THR A 249 1.81 1.96 -24.94
N ARG A 250 1.33 2.77 -25.90
CA ARG A 250 -0.07 3.20 -25.93
C ARG A 250 -1.04 2.04 -26.08
N THR A 251 -0.71 1.05 -26.92
CA THR A 251 -1.53 -0.15 -27.11
C THR A 251 -1.59 -0.99 -25.84
N TRP A 252 -0.43 -1.32 -25.26
CA TRP A 252 -0.34 -2.08 -24.01
C TRP A 252 -1.10 -1.38 -22.86
N PHE A 253 -0.89 -0.07 -22.70
CA PHE A 253 -1.57 0.72 -21.68
C PHE A 253 -3.08 0.73 -21.92
N GLY A 254 -3.53 1.06 -23.13
CA GLY A 254 -4.96 1.15 -23.45
C GLY A 254 -5.70 -0.18 -23.29
N GLU A 255 -5.04 -1.31 -23.58
CA GLU A 255 -5.60 -2.64 -23.30
C GLU A 255 -5.67 -2.96 -21.82
N GLY A 256 -4.59 -2.70 -21.08
CA GLY A 256 -4.52 -2.92 -19.63
C GLY A 256 -5.53 -2.06 -18.89
N TRP A 257 -5.53 -0.76 -19.15
CA TRP A 257 -6.43 0.22 -18.55
C TRP A 257 -7.91 -0.14 -18.71
N ARG A 258 -8.32 -0.63 -19.90
CA ARG A 258 -9.71 -1.08 -20.12
C ARG A 258 -10.09 -2.34 -19.34
N ARG A 259 -9.12 -3.21 -19.04
CA ARG A 259 -9.36 -4.50 -18.35
C ARG A 259 -9.22 -4.38 -16.84
N HIS A 260 -8.41 -3.44 -16.37
CA HIS A 260 -7.98 -3.33 -14.98
C HIS A 260 -9.14 -3.27 -13.97
N PRO A 261 -10.21 -2.46 -14.15
CA PRO A 261 -11.35 -2.48 -13.22
C PRO A 261 -12.04 -3.85 -13.14
N GLY A 262 -12.20 -4.53 -14.28
CA GLY A 262 -12.79 -5.87 -14.34
C GLY A 262 -11.95 -6.92 -13.60
N LEU A 263 -10.62 -6.84 -13.73
CA LEU A 263 -9.69 -7.68 -12.98
C LEU A 263 -9.77 -7.43 -11.47
N ILE A 264 -9.80 -6.17 -11.04
CA ILE A 264 -9.90 -5.81 -9.61
C ILE A 264 -11.17 -6.42 -9.00
N ARG A 265 -12.30 -6.28 -9.68
CA ARG A 265 -13.56 -6.90 -9.27
C ARG A 265 -13.48 -8.42 -9.22
N ALA A 266 -12.95 -9.04 -10.28
CA ALA A 266 -12.81 -10.48 -10.35
C ALA A 266 -11.89 -11.02 -9.24
N ALA A 267 -10.84 -10.29 -8.88
CA ALA A 267 -9.94 -10.65 -7.77
C ALA A 267 -10.70 -10.66 -6.44
N TYR A 268 -11.46 -9.61 -6.15
CA TYR A 268 -12.32 -9.55 -4.96
C TYR A 268 -13.34 -10.70 -4.94
N GLU A 269 -14.06 -10.94 -6.04
CA GLU A 269 -15.06 -12.01 -6.16
C GLU A 269 -14.45 -13.42 -5.98
N ALA A 270 -13.20 -13.61 -6.43
CA ALA A 270 -12.44 -14.85 -6.24
C ALA A 270 -11.88 -15.04 -4.81
N GLY A 271 -12.06 -14.06 -3.92
CA GLY A 271 -11.55 -14.09 -2.55
C GLY A 271 -10.09 -13.67 -2.39
N VAL A 272 -9.50 -13.02 -3.41
CA VAL A 272 -8.19 -12.39 -3.30
C VAL A 272 -8.30 -11.15 -2.40
N THR A 273 -7.37 -10.99 -1.45
CA THR A 273 -7.27 -9.76 -0.68
C THR A 273 -6.85 -8.62 -1.60
N VAL A 274 -7.73 -7.63 -1.80
CA VAL A 274 -7.42 -6.39 -2.52
C VAL A 274 -7.08 -5.30 -1.50
N LEU A 275 -5.97 -4.59 -1.72
CA LEU A 275 -5.49 -3.51 -0.85
C LEU A 275 -5.39 -2.20 -1.64
N ALA A 276 -5.68 -1.08 -0.99
CA ALA A 276 -5.46 0.25 -1.54
C ALA A 276 -3.98 0.62 -1.42
N GLY A 277 -3.35 0.94 -2.53
CA GLY A 277 -2.00 1.51 -2.59
C GLY A 277 -1.88 2.41 -3.81
N THR A 278 -1.16 3.51 -3.70
CA THR A 278 -1.25 4.61 -4.69
C THR A 278 -0.20 4.55 -5.80
N ASP A 279 0.98 3.98 -5.54
CA ASP A 279 2.19 4.05 -6.35
C ASP A 279 2.63 5.50 -6.66
N LEU A 280 2.38 6.40 -5.71
CA LEU A 280 2.62 7.84 -5.83
C LEU A 280 3.22 8.40 -4.53
N PRO A 281 3.70 9.65 -4.53
CA PRO A 281 3.84 10.42 -3.31
C PRO A 281 2.50 10.52 -2.54
N PRO A 282 2.52 10.92 -1.25
CA PRO A 282 1.31 11.09 -0.44
C PRO A 282 0.24 11.98 -1.10
N GLY A 283 -1.00 11.82 -0.63
CA GLY A 283 -2.13 12.69 -1.01
C GLY A 283 -3.16 12.08 -1.97
N HIS A 284 -3.02 10.79 -2.32
CA HIS A 284 -3.85 10.14 -3.35
C HIS A 284 -4.63 8.90 -2.88
N LEU A 285 -4.58 8.56 -1.58
CA LEU A 285 -5.18 7.33 -1.07
C LEU A 285 -6.72 7.32 -1.22
N THR A 286 -7.39 8.45 -0.99
CA THR A 286 -8.84 8.55 -1.17
C THR A 286 -9.25 8.32 -2.63
N ASP A 287 -8.45 8.80 -3.59
CA ASP A 287 -8.70 8.57 -5.01
C ASP A 287 -8.56 7.08 -5.36
N GLU A 288 -7.57 6.38 -4.79
CA GLU A 288 -7.44 4.93 -4.96
C GLU A 288 -8.66 4.18 -4.38
N ILE A 289 -9.15 4.58 -3.20
CA ILE A 289 -10.36 4.00 -2.60
C ILE A 289 -11.57 4.20 -3.52
N ARG A 290 -11.72 5.39 -4.12
CA ARG A 290 -12.77 5.67 -5.12
C ARG A 290 -12.62 4.77 -6.34
N TRP A 291 -11.41 4.58 -6.85
CA TRP A 291 -11.16 3.67 -7.98
C TRP A 291 -11.52 2.22 -7.66
N LEU A 292 -11.25 1.74 -6.44
CA LEU A 292 -11.66 0.41 -6.01
C LEU A 292 -13.20 0.27 -6.01
N ALA A 293 -13.91 1.27 -5.50
CA ALA A 293 -15.37 1.29 -5.52
C ALA A 293 -15.92 1.36 -6.97
N GLU A 294 -15.34 2.20 -7.83
CA GLU A 294 -15.69 2.32 -9.25
C GLU A 294 -15.42 1.03 -10.03
N ALA A 295 -14.41 0.26 -9.64
CA ALA A 295 -14.14 -1.07 -10.18
C ALA A 295 -15.25 -2.09 -9.81
N GLY A 296 -16.09 -1.78 -8.83
CA GLY A 296 -17.24 -2.60 -8.43
C GLY A 296 -17.08 -3.29 -7.08
N LEU A 297 -16.07 -2.91 -6.28
CA LEU A 297 -16.01 -3.34 -4.88
C LEU A 297 -17.11 -2.62 -4.08
N PRO A 298 -17.78 -3.30 -3.13
CA PRO A 298 -18.61 -2.64 -2.15
C PRO A 298 -17.83 -1.52 -1.43
N ALA A 299 -18.50 -0.41 -1.09
CA ALA A 299 -17.83 0.75 -0.51
C ALA A 299 -17.15 0.43 0.84
N ASP A 300 -17.75 -0.42 1.67
CA ASP A 300 -17.14 -0.91 2.91
C ASP A 300 -15.85 -1.69 2.62
N VAL A 301 -15.84 -2.53 1.59
CA VAL A 301 -14.64 -3.26 1.16
C VAL A 301 -13.56 -2.31 0.65
N ALA A 302 -13.92 -1.30 -0.16
CA ALA A 302 -12.98 -0.32 -0.67
C ALA A 302 -12.34 0.52 0.45
N VAL A 303 -13.14 1.01 1.41
CA VAL A 303 -12.63 1.69 2.61
C VAL A 303 -11.76 0.75 3.45
N GLY A 304 -12.22 -0.49 3.65
CA GLY A 304 -11.50 -1.51 4.39
C GLY A 304 -10.15 -1.86 3.77
N ALA A 305 -10.04 -1.85 2.44
CA ALA A 305 -8.81 -2.08 1.69
C ALA A 305 -7.71 -1.05 2.00
N ALA A 306 -8.08 0.12 2.54
CA ALA A 306 -7.17 1.16 3.03
C ALA A 306 -7.16 1.27 4.57
N SER A 307 -7.93 0.46 5.31
CA SER A 307 -8.04 0.52 6.77
C SER A 307 -7.95 -0.90 7.35
N TRP A 308 -9.03 -1.44 7.92
CA TRP A 308 -9.00 -2.70 8.69
C TRP A 308 -8.48 -3.92 7.91
N THR A 309 -8.72 -4.00 6.60
CA THR A 309 -8.20 -5.10 5.76
C THR A 309 -6.69 -4.95 5.54
N ALA A 310 -6.22 -3.75 5.17
CA ALA A 310 -4.79 -3.50 5.02
C ALA A 310 -4.02 -3.61 6.33
N ARG A 311 -4.59 -3.10 7.43
CA ARG A 311 -4.03 -3.25 8.78
C ARG A 311 -3.90 -4.73 9.13
N GLY A 312 -4.98 -5.49 9.03
CA GLY A 312 -4.96 -6.93 9.33
C GLY A 312 -3.95 -7.69 8.48
N TRP A 313 -3.86 -7.37 7.19
CA TRP A 313 -2.89 -8.01 6.28
C TRP A 313 -1.42 -7.69 6.63
N LEU A 314 -1.13 -6.47 7.09
CA LEU A 314 0.18 -6.06 7.61
C LEU A 314 0.45 -6.52 9.06
N GLY A 315 -0.51 -7.17 9.71
CA GLY A 315 -0.40 -7.59 11.11
C GLY A 315 -0.61 -6.46 12.13
N LEU A 316 -1.30 -5.40 11.73
CA LEU A 316 -1.79 -4.34 12.62
C LEU A 316 -3.25 -4.61 13.04
N PRO A 317 -3.59 -4.43 14.33
CA PRO A 317 -4.97 -4.56 14.79
C PRO A 317 -5.85 -3.39 14.35
N GLY A 318 -7.17 -3.56 14.47
CA GLY A 318 -8.15 -2.49 14.36
C GLY A 318 -8.23 -1.64 15.64
N ILE A 319 -9.45 -1.23 16.00
CA ILE A 319 -9.76 -0.61 17.29
C ILE A 319 -10.08 -1.75 18.27
N GLU A 320 -9.09 -2.13 19.08
CA GLU A 320 -9.15 -3.26 20.01
C GLU A 320 -8.41 -2.91 21.32
N GLU A 321 -8.68 -3.62 22.40
CA GLU A 321 -8.04 -3.38 23.70
C GLU A 321 -6.51 -3.58 23.59
N GLY A 322 -5.72 -2.59 24.03
CA GLY A 322 -4.26 -2.61 23.97
C GLY A 322 -3.67 -2.40 22.57
N ALA A 323 -4.49 -2.22 21.54
CA ALA A 323 -4.04 -1.90 20.19
C ALA A 323 -3.36 -0.51 20.15
N PRO A 324 -2.47 -0.27 19.18
CA PRO A 324 -1.98 1.08 18.95
C PRO A 324 -3.09 2.07 18.63
N ALA A 325 -3.02 3.25 19.24
CA ALA A 325 -3.99 4.32 19.07
C ALA A 325 -3.84 5.06 17.73
N ASP A 326 -4.36 4.44 16.68
CA ASP A 326 -4.52 5.02 15.35
C ASP A 326 -6.02 5.09 15.02
N ILE A 327 -6.64 6.26 15.19
CA ILE A 327 -8.09 6.42 15.11
C ILE A 327 -8.43 7.66 14.28
N LEU A 328 -9.37 7.49 13.35
CA LEU A 328 -10.04 8.58 12.65
C LEU A 328 -11.48 8.66 13.13
N ALA A 329 -11.94 9.86 13.45
CA ALA A 329 -13.35 10.11 13.74
C ALA A 329 -14.00 10.82 12.56
N PHE A 330 -15.24 10.45 12.23
CA PHE A 330 -16.02 11.04 11.16
C PHE A 330 -17.43 11.35 11.63
N ASP A 331 -17.99 12.46 11.16
CA ASP A 331 -19.38 12.82 11.43
C ASP A 331 -20.35 12.04 10.51
N THR A 332 -19.88 11.64 9.33
CA THR A 332 -20.61 10.84 8.33
C THR A 332 -19.95 9.47 8.15
N ASP A 333 -20.73 8.42 7.90
CA ASP A 333 -20.18 7.07 7.65
C ASP A 333 -19.34 7.07 6.37
N PRO A 334 -18.02 6.82 6.43
CA PRO A 334 -17.17 6.75 5.25
C PRO A 334 -17.54 5.60 4.31
N ARG A 335 -18.27 4.57 4.78
CA ARG A 335 -18.78 3.47 3.93
C ARG A 335 -19.99 3.91 3.09
N SER A 336 -20.70 4.96 3.51
CA SER A 336 -21.86 5.50 2.79
C SER A 336 -21.50 6.70 1.91
N SER A 337 -20.44 7.43 2.26
CA SER A 337 -19.90 8.53 1.45
C SER A 337 -18.38 8.58 1.55
N LEU A 338 -17.69 8.25 0.46
CA LEU A 338 -16.23 8.24 0.41
C LEU A 338 -15.63 9.65 0.58
N ASP A 339 -16.39 10.71 0.31
CA ASP A 339 -15.95 12.10 0.53
C ASP A 339 -15.65 12.39 2.00
N ALA A 340 -16.25 11.64 2.94
CA ALA A 340 -15.95 11.76 4.36
C ALA A 340 -14.46 11.52 4.66
N LEU A 341 -13.77 10.70 3.86
CA LEU A 341 -12.35 10.36 4.04
C LEU A 341 -11.41 11.57 3.91
N GLU A 342 -11.82 12.62 3.19
CA GLU A 342 -11.04 13.88 3.09
C GLU A 342 -11.22 14.77 4.33
N HIS A 343 -12.25 14.50 5.13
CA HIS A 343 -12.71 15.38 6.19
C HIS A 343 -12.95 14.67 7.54
N PRO A 344 -11.98 13.89 8.08
CA PRO A 344 -12.10 13.35 9.45
C PRO A 344 -12.23 14.48 10.49
N SER A 345 -13.21 14.41 11.38
CA SER A 345 -13.39 15.40 12.44
C SER A 345 -12.27 15.34 13.48
N ARG A 346 -11.68 14.15 13.70
CA ARG A 346 -10.45 13.97 14.48
C ARG A 346 -9.48 13.01 13.82
N VAL A 347 -8.19 13.27 14.01
CA VAL A 347 -7.12 12.38 13.56
C VAL A 347 -6.17 12.09 14.70
N ILE A 348 -6.04 10.81 15.07
CA ILE A 348 -5.09 10.33 16.06
C ILE A 348 -4.17 9.32 15.39
N VAL A 349 -2.86 9.56 15.46
CA VAL A 349 -1.84 8.65 14.93
C VAL A 349 -0.82 8.39 16.04
N ARG A 350 -0.59 7.12 16.36
CA ARG A 350 0.31 6.68 17.45
C ARG A 350 0.01 7.39 18.78
N GLY A 351 -1.28 7.58 19.09
CA GLY A 351 -1.74 8.22 20.32
C GLY A 351 -1.71 9.75 20.33
N ARG A 352 -1.19 10.38 19.27
CA ARG A 352 -1.07 11.83 19.18
C ARG A 352 -2.25 12.40 18.42
N LEU A 353 -2.97 13.33 19.05
CA LEU A 353 -3.99 14.11 18.39
C LEU A 353 -3.33 15.06 17.38
N VAL A 354 -3.71 14.92 16.10
CA VAL A 354 -3.20 15.69 14.98
C VAL A 354 -4.13 16.84 14.63
N ARG A 355 -5.44 16.59 14.69
CA ARG A 355 -6.52 17.59 14.59
C ARG A 355 -7.79 17.11 15.28
#